data_AF-K1SE43-F1
#
_entry.id   AF-K1SE43-F1
#
_cell.length_a   1.000
_cell.length_b   1.000
_cell.length_c   1.000
_cell.angle_alpha   90.00
_cell.angle_beta   90.00
_cell.angle_gamma   90.00
#
_symmetry.space_group_name_H-M   'P 1'
#
loop_
_entity.id
_entity.type
_entity.pdbx_description
1 polymer ?
#
loop_
_entity_poly.entity_id
_entity_poly.type
_entity_poly.pdbx_seq_one_letter_code
_entity_poly.pdbx_strand_id
1 'polypeptide(L)'
;MEAHGVVFSPINVFPVKINGEMTSGEFTIKGNISSQFITGLLFALPLLNGNSIINVIPPVESRPYIDMTLNTLKKFGITVTEKSNSFFIPGGQKYASPGTVESEGDWSNSAFFL
;
A
#
# COMPACT_ATOMS: atom_id res chain seq x y z
N MET A 1 8.60 8.42 3.12
CA MET A 1 9.68 7.49 2.72
C MET A 1 11.05 8.07 3.05
N GLU A 2 11.35 9.34 2.74
CA GLU A 2 12.64 9.96 3.12
C GLU A 2 12.89 9.99 4.62
N ALA A 3 11.87 10.31 5.41
CA ALA A 3 11.92 10.20 6.87
C ALA A 3 12.11 8.75 7.40
N HIS A 4 12.06 7.76 6.50
CA HIS A 4 12.13 6.33 6.80
C HIS A 4 13.27 5.65 6.01
N GLY A 5 14.39 6.35 5.82
CA GLY A 5 15.63 5.76 5.30
C GLY A 5 15.76 5.66 3.77
N VAL A 6 14.75 6.08 3.01
CA VAL A 6 14.78 6.06 1.53
C VAL A 6 15.32 7.37 0.97
N VAL A 7 16.23 7.33 0.01
CA VAL A 7 16.78 8.52 -0.65
C VAL A 7 16.40 8.53 -2.12
N PHE A 8 15.80 9.63 -2.59
CA PHE A 8 15.45 9.85 -4.00
C PHE A 8 16.41 10.85 -4.65
N SER A 9 16.88 10.55 -5.87
CA SER A 9 17.74 11.48 -6.62
C SER A 9 17.65 11.26 -8.13
N PRO A 10 17.38 12.30 -8.95
CA PRO A 10 16.89 13.63 -8.57
C PRO A 10 15.46 13.56 -8.00
N ILE A 11 15.10 14.52 -7.13
CA ILE A 11 13.74 14.62 -6.58
C ILE A 11 12.80 15.14 -7.67
N ASN A 12 11.62 14.49 -7.81
CA ASN A 12 10.54 14.90 -8.72
C ASN A 12 10.91 14.94 -10.21
N VAL A 13 11.96 14.24 -10.63
CA VAL A 13 12.36 14.16 -12.05
C VAL A 13 12.56 12.70 -12.43
N PHE A 14 12.04 12.32 -13.60
CA PHE A 14 12.29 11.01 -14.19
C PHE A 14 13.47 11.09 -15.18
N PRO A 15 14.38 10.10 -15.17
CA PRO A 15 14.41 8.92 -14.29
C PRO A 15 14.83 9.25 -12.85
N VAL A 16 14.17 8.63 -11.87
CA VAL A 16 14.52 8.74 -10.44
C VAL A 16 15.39 7.57 -10.02
N LYS A 17 16.46 7.83 -9.26
CA LYS A 17 17.23 6.81 -8.55
C LYS A 17 16.75 6.72 -7.11
N ILE A 18 16.62 5.49 -6.60
CA ILE A 18 16.18 5.20 -5.24
C ILE A 18 17.31 4.44 -4.54
N ASN A 19 17.72 4.90 -3.37
CA ASN A 19 18.73 4.26 -2.53
C ASN A 19 18.25 4.18 -1.07
N GLY A 20 18.98 3.43 -0.25
CA GLY A 20 18.69 3.27 1.18
C GLY A 20 17.79 2.07 1.46
N GLU A 21 17.58 1.82 2.75
CA GLU A 21 16.75 0.73 3.26
C GLU A 21 15.57 1.35 4.02
N MET A 22 14.35 0.95 3.64
CA MET A 22 13.15 1.49 4.27
C MET A 22 13.01 0.94 5.69
N THR A 23 12.79 1.84 6.65
CA THR A 23 12.51 1.47 8.03
C THR A 23 11.01 1.41 8.30
N SER A 24 10.60 0.54 9.22
CA SER A 24 9.24 0.51 9.75
C SER A 24 8.95 1.73 10.62
N GLY A 25 7.67 2.06 10.81
CA GLY A 25 7.26 3.13 11.72
C GLY A 25 5.91 3.72 11.34
N GLU A 26 5.71 4.98 11.68
CA GLU A 26 4.47 5.70 11.41
C GLU A 26 4.57 6.50 10.10
N PHE A 27 3.61 6.28 9.21
CA PHE A 27 3.49 6.94 7.92
C PHE A 27 2.18 7.72 7.91
N THR A 28 2.26 9.02 7.68
CA THR A 28 1.07 9.87 7.55
C THR A 28 0.95 10.38 6.13
N ILE A 29 -0.20 10.15 5.52
CA ILE A 29 -0.45 10.46 4.11
C ILE A 29 -1.83 11.07 3.93
N LYS A 30 -1.98 12.00 2.99
CA LYS A 30 -3.30 12.57 2.66
C LYS A 30 -4.14 11.54 1.90
N GLY A 31 -5.43 11.44 2.20
CA GLY A 31 -6.35 10.50 1.53
C GLY A 31 -6.91 11.01 0.21
N ASN A 32 -6.68 12.29 -0.09
CA ASN A 32 -7.12 12.96 -1.32
C ASN A 32 -6.07 12.97 -2.43
N ILE A 33 -4.98 12.22 -2.26
CA ILE A 33 -4.00 11.95 -3.32
C ILE A 33 -4.20 10.54 -3.88
N SER A 34 -3.43 10.20 -4.92
CA SER A 34 -3.49 8.89 -5.58
C SER A 34 -3.41 7.73 -4.58
N SER A 35 -4.31 6.76 -4.72
CA SER A 35 -4.34 5.52 -3.94
C SER A 35 -3.01 4.76 -3.97
N GLN A 36 -2.26 4.90 -5.06
CA GLN A 36 -1.00 4.18 -5.33
C GLN A 36 0.06 4.39 -4.24
N PHE A 37 0.05 5.54 -3.58
CA PHE A 37 0.99 5.78 -2.47
C PHE A 37 0.62 4.97 -1.23
N ILE A 38 -0.68 4.89 -0.90
CA ILE A 38 -1.18 4.12 0.24
C ILE A 38 -1.02 2.62 -0.05
N THR A 39 -1.44 2.17 -1.23
CA THR A 39 -1.39 0.75 -1.61
C THR A 39 0.06 0.26 -1.77
N GLY A 40 0.95 1.08 -2.32
CA GLY A 40 2.38 0.77 -2.38
C GLY A 40 3.01 0.55 -1.00
N LEU A 41 2.65 1.39 -0.01
CA LEU A 41 3.07 1.19 1.38
C LEU A 41 2.46 -0.08 1.98
N LEU A 42 1.18 -0.35 1.74
CA LEU A 42 0.52 -1.58 2.21
C LEU A 42 1.20 -2.85 1.67
N PHE A 43 1.78 -2.81 0.46
CA PHE A 43 2.57 -3.93 -0.08
C PHE A 43 3.97 -4.05 0.55
N ALA A 44 4.64 -2.92 0.82
CA ALA A 44 6.04 -2.90 1.24
C ALA A 44 6.23 -3.12 2.75
N LEU A 45 5.41 -2.45 3.58
CA LEU A 45 5.59 -2.43 5.04
C LEU A 45 5.50 -3.79 5.75
N PRO A 46 4.67 -4.76 5.31
CA PRO A 46 4.64 -6.09 5.93
C PRO A 46 5.98 -6.83 5.90
N LEU A 47 6.85 -6.51 4.93
CA LEU A 47 8.15 -7.16 4.73
C LEU A 47 9.25 -6.60 5.63
N LEU A 48 9.04 -5.44 6.25
CA LEU A 48 10.01 -4.81 7.13
C LEU A 48 10.02 -5.51 8.49
N ASN A 49 11.15 -5.53 9.19
CA ASN A 49 11.27 -6.26 10.46
C ASN A 49 10.37 -5.72 11.59
N GLY A 50 10.01 -4.43 11.55
CA GLY A 50 9.21 -3.77 12.58
C GLY A 50 7.78 -3.48 12.14
N ASN A 51 6.90 -3.29 13.12
CA ASN A 51 5.52 -2.93 12.88
C ASN A 51 5.42 -1.51 12.32
N SER A 52 4.41 -1.29 11.47
CA SER A 52 4.15 0.01 10.88
C SER A 52 2.69 0.42 11.05
N ILE A 53 2.46 1.73 11.00
CA ILE A 53 1.12 2.34 11.00
C ILE A 53 1.04 3.28 9.80
N ILE A 54 -0.02 3.18 9.01
CA ILE A 54 -0.37 4.17 7.99
C ILE A 54 -1.58 4.95 8.47
N ASN A 55 -1.43 6.25 8.71
CA ASN A 55 -2.53 7.17 8.98
C ASN A 55 -2.91 7.92 7.70
N VAL A 56 -4.17 7.78 7.29
CA VAL A 56 -4.71 8.46 6.12
C VAL A 56 -5.56 9.64 6.56
N ILE A 57 -5.10 10.86 6.23
CA ILE A 57 -5.79 12.10 6.56
C ILE A 57 -7.01 12.26 5.64
N PRO A 58 -8.24 12.44 6.16
CA PRO A 58 -9.44 12.63 5.34
C PRO A 58 -9.38 13.87 4.42
N PRO A 59 -10.19 13.92 3.33
CA PRO A 59 -11.09 12.87 2.86
C PRO A 59 -10.33 11.70 2.21
N VAL A 60 -10.93 10.51 2.20
CA VAL A 60 -10.32 9.29 1.61
C VAL A 60 -11.01 8.96 0.29
N GLU A 61 -10.62 9.66 -0.77
CA GLU A 61 -11.18 9.47 -2.12
C GLU A 61 -10.84 8.09 -2.70
N SER A 62 -9.79 7.47 -2.17
CA SER A 62 -9.19 6.23 -2.66
C SER A 62 -9.72 4.95 -2.00
N ARG A 63 -10.82 5.01 -1.23
CA ARG A 63 -11.31 3.90 -0.42
C ARG A 63 -11.46 2.56 -1.18
N PRO A 64 -12.12 2.50 -2.35
CA PRO A 64 -12.32 1.23 -3.05
C PRO A 64 -11.00 0.53 -3.44
N TYR A 65 -9.98 1.31 -3.80
CA TYR A 65 -8.66 0.78 -4.16
C TYR A 65 -7.88 0.27 -2.93
N ILE A 66 -8.07 0.91 -1.77
CA ILE A 66 -7.50 0.43 -0.51
C ILE A 66 -8.17 -0.90 -0.12
N ASP A 67 -9.49 -0.99 -0.19
CA ASP A 67 -10.24 -2.22 0.09
C ASP A 67 -9.80 -3.39 -0.79
N MET A 68 -9.69 -3.14 -2.10
CA MET A 68 -9.21 -4.12 -3.06
C MET A 68 -7.79 -4.60 -2.72
N THR A 69 -6.93 -3.69 -2.29
CA THR A 69 -5.56 -4.01 -1.87
C THR A 69 -5.55 -4.85 -0.60
N LEU A 70 -6.32 -4.48 0.43
CA LEU A 70 -6.40 -5.23 1.69
C LEU A 70 -6.93 -6.66 1.46
N ASN A 71 -7.93 -6.81 0.59
CA ASN A 71 -8.44 -8.14 0.20
C ASN A 71 -7.35 -8.97 -0.50
N THR A 72 -6.63 -8.36 -1.44
CA THR A 72 -5.50 -9.01 -2.12
C THR A 72 -4.42 -9.42 -1.13
N LEU A 73 -3.98 -8.52 -0.26
CA LEU A 73 -2.98 -8.81 0.76
C LEU A 73 -3.39 -9.98 1.65
N LYS A 74 -4.65 -10.00 2.10
CA LYS A 74 -5.20 -11.11 2.89
C LYS A 74 -5.15 -12.44 2.16
N LYS A 75 -5.49 -12.47 0.85
CA LYS A 75 -5.40 -13.68 0.02
C LYS A 75 -3.96 -14.22 -0.06
N PHE A 76 -2.96 -13.35 0.02
CA PHE A 76 -1.55 -13.74 0.03
C PHE A 76 -0.94 -13.86 1.44
N GLY A 77 -1.78 -14.02 2.47
CA GLY A 77 -1.33 -14.29 3.84
C GLY A 77 -0.84 -13.08 4.61
N ILE A 78 -0.99 -11.86 4.08
CA ILE A 78 -0.64 -10.62 4.78
C ILE A 78 -1.81 -10.16 5.64
N THR A 79 -1.53 -9.88 6.90
CA THR A 79 -2.47 -9.32 7.85
C THR A 79 -2.28 -7.82 7.99
N VAL A 80 -3.37 -7.07 7.85
CA VAL A 80 -3.46 -5.65 8.16
C VAL A 80 -4.72 -5.44 8.99
N THR A 81 -4.60 -4.69 10.09
CA THR A 81 -5.76 -4.32 10.92
C THR A 81 -6.10 -2.87 10.69
N GLU A 82 -7.35 -2.59 10.34
CA GLU A 82 -7.84 -1.23 10.12
C GLU A 82 -8.64 -0.73 11.32
N LYS A 83 -8.40 0.52 11.71
CA LYS A 83 -9.23 1.28 12.65
C LYS A 83 -9.45 2.68 12.11
N SER A 84 -10.69 2.97 11.69
CA SER A 84 -11.06 4.24 11.05
C SER A 84 -10.26 4.47 9.75
N ASN A 85 -9.32 5.42 9.71
CA ASN A 85 -8.43 5.65 8.57
C ASN A 85 -6.97 5.34 8.91
N SER A 86 -6.75 4.46 9.89
CA SER A 86 -5.44 4.01 10.34
C SER A 86 -5.28 2.52 10.09
N PHE A 87 -4.19 2.13 9.45
CA PHE A 87 -3.85 0.74 9.13
C PHE A 87 -2.64 0.32 9.95
N PHE A 88 -2.81 -0.68 10.80
CA PHE A 88 -1.73 -1.32 11.54
C PHE A 88 -1.23 -2.55 10.77
N ILE A 89 0.07 -2.59 10.54
CA ILE A 89 0.75 -3.61 9.74
C ILE A 89 1.86 -4.25 10.59
N PRO A 90 1.68 -5.50 11.05
CA PRO A 90 2.77 -6.26 11.65
C PRO A 90 3.96 -6.41 10.70
N GLY A 91 5.18 -6.27 11.21
CA GLY A 91 6.40 -6.53 10.44
C GLY A 91 6.73 -8.01 10.33
N GLY A 92 7.74 -8.34 9.51
CA GLY A 92 8.32 -9.67 9.38
C GLY A 92 7.39 -10.70 8.71
N GLN A 93 6.34 -10.22 8.04
CA GLN A 93 5.41 -11.07 7.31
C GLN A 93 6.05 -11.56 6.00
N LYS A 94 5.49 -12.64 5.45
CA LYS A 94 5.91 -13.20 4.17
C LYS A 94 4.68 -13.43 3.31
N TYR A 95 4.78 -13.08 2.03
CA TYR A 95 3.76 -13.44 1.06
C TYR A 95 3.74 -14.95 0.87
N ALA A 96 2.54 -15.53 0.96
CA ALA A 96 2.28 -16.92 0.61
C ALA A 96 1.35 -16.92 -0.61
N SER A 97 1.76 -17.57 -1.69
CA SER A 97 0.88 -17.74 -2.85
C SER A 97 -0.31 -18.62 -2.45
N PRO A 98 -1.56 -18.23 -2.77
CA PRO A 98 -2.72 -19.11 -2.60
C PRO A 98 -2.79 -20.21 -3.68
N GLY A 99 -1.76 -20.35 -4.51
CA GLY A 99 -1.75 -21.22 -5.68
C GLY A 99 -2.27 -20.47 -6.90
N THR A 100 -3.53 -20.69 -7.25
CA THR A 100 -4.18 -20.01 -8.38
C THR A 100 -4.88 -18.74 -7.91
N VAL A 101 -4.70 -17.65 -8.66
CA VAL A 101 -5.42 -16.39 -8.48
C VAL A 101 -6.02 -15.99 -9.82
N GLU A 102 -7.32 -15.75 -9.83
CA GLU A 102 -8.01 -15.16 -10.98
C GLU A 102 -8.07 -13.64 -10.81
N SER A 103 -7.74 -12.92 -11.87
CA SER A 103 -8.00 -11.49 -11.94
C SER A 103 -9.45 -11.29 -12.36
N GLU A 104 -10.16 -10.42 -11.66
CA GLU A 104 -11.47 -9.96 -12.10
C GLU A 104 -11.36 -9.20 -13.44
N GLY A 105 -12.46 -9.15 -14.17
CA GLY A 105 -12.57 -8.34 -15.38
C GLY A 105 -12.50 -6.84 -15.06
N ASP A 106 -12.17 -6.04 -16.07
CA ASP A 106 -12.19 -4.58 -15.94
C ASP A 106 -13.64 -4.07 -15.97
N TRP A 107 -14.23 -3.93 -14.79
CA TRP A 107 -15.59 -3.40 -14.62
C TRP A 107 -15.79 -2.00 -15.20
N SER A 108 -14.75 -1.15 -15.17
CA SER A 108 -14.85 0.20 -15.72
C SER A 108 -14.99 0.16 -17.24
N ASN A 109 -14.29 -0.77 -17.90
CA ASN A 109 -14.40 -1.00 -19.33
C ASN A 109 -15.66 -1.81 -19.71
N SER A 110 -16.07 -2.76 -18.87
CA SER A 110 -17.31 -3.54 -19.08
C SER A 110 -18.58 -2.69 -18.97
N ALA A 111 -18.54 -1.57 -18.23
CA ALA A 111 -19.68 -0.66 -18.11
C ALA A 111 -20.18 -0.09 -19.44
N PHE A 112 -19.35 -0.05 -20.49
CA PHE A 112 -19.78 0.38 -21.84
C PHE A 112 -20.64 -0.67 -22.57
N PHE A 113 -20.67 -1.92 -22.10
CA PHE A 113 -21.39 -3.04 -22.70
C PHE A 113 -22.62 -3.50 -21.88
N LEU A 114 -22.80 -2.95 -20.67
CA LEU A 114 -23.91 -3.23 -19.76
C LEU A 114 -24.97 -2.13 -19.85
#